data_AF-F3P5D4-F1
#
_entry.id   AF-F3P5D4-F1
#
_cell.length_a   1.000
_cell.length_b   1.000
_cell.length_c   1.000
_cell.angle_alpha   90.00
_cell.angle_beta   90.00
_cell.angle_gamma   90.00
#
_symmetry.space_group_name_H-M   'P 1'
#
loop_
_entity.id
_entity.type
_entity.pdbx_description
1 polymer ?
#
loop_
_entity_poly.entity_id
_entity_poly.type
_entity_poly.pdbx_seq_one_letter_code
_entity_poly.pdbx_strand_id
1 'polypeptide(L)'
;MTISNRRSSINASVEFCSWVLDLEVVTFGQERTAVRFGDREINLRGEDDLIARTPHPVPGIVDLCLVGDGTIDEVREHLASRALPVPFTVMAGVQESHETS
;
A
#
# COMPACT_ATOMS: atom_id res chain seq x y z
N MET A 1 -9.11 3.37 -4.60
CA MET A 1 -9.07 3.59 -3.13
C MET A 1 -8.14 4.77 -2.81
N THR A 2 -8.15 5.34 -1.60
CA THR A 2 -7.18 6.39 -1.20
C THR A 2 -6.58 6.06 0.17
N ILE A 3 -5.26 6.17 0.31
CA ILE A 3 -4.55 6.15 1.58
C ILE A 3 -4.17 7.59 1.93
N SER A 4 -4.56 8.01 3.12
CA SER A 4 -4.18 9.31 3.66
C SER A 4 -2.90 9.16 4.47
N ASN A 5 -1.93 10.02 4.20
CA ASN A 5 -0.61 10.01 4.81
C ASN A 5 -0.36 11.36 5.48
N ARG A 6 0.53 11.38 6.48
CA ARG A 6 1.14 12.66 6.88
C ARG A 6 1.92 13.22 5.69
N ARG A 7 1.92 14.54 5.51
CA ARG A 7 2.64 15.18 4.39
C ARG A 7 4.10 14.75 4.30
N SER A 8 4.78 14.67 5.45
CA SER A 8 6.19 14.25 5.55
C SER A 8 6.44 12.79 5.15
N SER A 9 5.40 11.97 4.98
CA SER A 9 5.49 10.52 4.82
C SER A 9 5.04 10.02 3.45
N ILE A 10 4.65 10.91 2.53
CA ILE A 10 4.20 10.48 1.20
C ILE A 10 5.30 9.76 0.43
N ASN A 11 6.53 10.30 0.42
CA ASN A 11 7.68 9.67 -0.24
C ASN A 11 8.04 8.32 0.39
N ALA A 12 8.00 8.24 1.73
CA ALA A 12 8.20 6.97 2.43
C ALA A 12 7.13 5.92 2.07
N SER A 13 5.89 6.37 1.83
CA SER A 13 4.79 5.49 1.39
C SER A 13 4.99 5.02 -0.05
N VAL A 14 5.45 5.91 -0.93
CA VAL A 14 5.81 5.58 -2.32
C VAL A 14 6.96 4.58 -2.35
N GLU A 15 8.02 4.80 -1.56
CA GLU A 15 9.14 3.88 -1.42
C GLU A 15 8.68 2.53 -0.85
N PHE A 16 7.85 2.53 0.19
CA PHE A 16 7.32 1.29 0.74
C PHE A 16 6.51 0.50 -0.29
N CYS A 17 5.55 1.14 -0.95
CA CYS A 17 4.73 0.46 -1.95
C CYS A 17 5.54 -0.04 -3.14
N SER A 18 6.52 0.72 -3.61
CA SER A 18 7.31 0.34 -4.79
C SER A 18 8.43 -0.64 -4.49
N TRP A 19 9.14 -0.47 -3.37
CA TRP A 19 10.32 -1.26 -3.06
C TRP A 19 10.00 -2.46 -2.17
N VAL A 20 9.03 -2.36 -1.27
CA VAL A 20 8.66 -3.45 -0.35
C VAL A 20 7.55 -4.31 -0.94
N LEU A 21 6.48 -3.68 -1.44
CA LEU A 21 5.34 -4.39 -2.01
C LEU A 21 5.44 -4.63 -3.53
N ASP A 22 6.51 -4.13 -4.17
CA ASP A 22 6.75 -4.27 -5.62
C ASP A 22 5.61 -3.73 -6.49
N LEU A 23 4.93 -2.67 -6.01
CA LEU A 23 3.84 -2.02 -6.73
C LEU A 23 4.35 -0.93 -7.67
N GLU A 24 3.75 -0.85 -8.86
CA GLU A 24 4.08 0.20 -9.82
C GLU A 24 3.60 1.57 -9.30
N VAL A 25 4.49 2.56 -9.27
CA VAL A 25 4.15 3.94 -8.94
C VAL A 25 3.63 4.65 -10.19
N VAL A 26 2.43 5.21 -10.08
CA VAL A 26 1.78 5.97 -11.15
C VAL A 26 1.68 7.43 -10.72
N THR A 27 2.19 8.34 -11.53
CA THR A 27 2.07 9.78 -11.28
C THR A 27 1.21 10.42 -12.37
N PHE A 28 0.21 11.22 -12.00
CA PHE A 28 -0.74 11.81 -12.94
C PHE A 28 -1.19 13.22 -12.54
N GLY A 29 -1.27 14.11 -13.53
CA GLY A 29 -1.63 15.51 -13.31
C GLY A 29 -0.71 16.20 -12.30
N GLN A 30 -1.22 17.23 -11.61
CA GLN A 30 -0.53 18.09 -10.63
C GLN A 30 0.09 17.31 -9.44
N GLU A 31 1.16 16.55 -9.69
CA GLU A 31 1.96 15.84 -8.68
C GLU A 31 1.18 14.84 -7.82
N ARG A 32 0.06 14.30 -8.33
CA ARG A 32 -0.69 13.25 -7.62
C ARG A 32 -0.09 11.90 -7.93
N THR A 33 0.08 11.11 -6.89
CA THR A 33 0.68 9.79 -6.96
C THR A 33 -0.33 8.72 -6.56
N ALA A 34 -0.33 7.60 -7.27
CA ALA A 34 -0.97 6.38 -6.88
C ALA A 34 0.01 5.22 -7.04
N VAL A 35 -0.39 4.07 -6.51
CA VAL A 35 0.27 2.79 -6.78
C VAL A 35 -0.73 1.87 -7.46
N ARG A 36 -0.27 1.15 -8.48
CA ARG A 36 -1.07 0.19 -9.22
C ARG A 36 -0.90 -1.20 -8.64
N PHE A 37 -2.02 -1.90 -8.52
CA PHE A 37 -2.13 -3.26 -8.04
C PHE A 37 -3.15 -4.00 -8.91
N GLY A 38 -2.67 -4.92 -9.76
CA GLY A 38 -3.47 -5.47 -10.85
C GLY A 38 -4.08 -4.36 -11.70
N ASP A 39 -5.39 -4.44 -11.95
CA ASP A 39 -6.15 -3.44 -12.72
C ASP A 39 -6.65 -2.24 -11.88
N ARG A 40 -6.19 -2.10 -10.64
CA ARG A 40 -6.68 -1.08 -9.70
C ARG A 40 -5.57 -0.14 -9.25
N GLU A 41 -5.98 1.07 -8.86
CA GLU A 41 -5.08 2.08 -8.30
C GLU A 41 -5.49 2.49 -6.89
N ILE A 42 -4.46 2.65 -6.03
CA ILE A 42 -4.57 3.19 -4.69
C ILE A 42 -3.89 4.56 -4.68
N ASN A 43 -4.69 5.62 -4.56
CA ASN A 43 -4.17 6.98 -4.50
C ASN A 43 -3.45 7.22 -3.16
N LEU A 44 -2.25 7.80 -3.22
CA LEU A 44 -1.51 8.24 -2.04
C LEU A 44 -1.68 9.76 -1.93
N ARG A 45 -2.18 10.24 -0.78
CA ARG A 45 -2.40 11.68 -0.54
C ARG A 45 -1.84 12.12 0.80
N GLY A 46 -1.41 13.37 0.87
CA GLY A 46 -1.16 14.07 2.13
C GLY A 46 -2.46 14.51 2.80
N GLU A 47 -2.45 14.65 4.12
CA GLU A 47 -3.58 15.12 4.94
C GLU A 47 -4.06 16.54 4.60
N ASP A 48 -3.21 17.34 3.95
CA ASP A 48 -3.43 18.72 3.56
C ASP A 48 -3.88 18.90 2.09
N ASP A 49 -4.06 17.80 1.36
CA ASP A 49 -4.52 17.85 -0.04
C ASP A 49 -5.93 18.45 -0.11
N LEU A 50 -6.03 19.62 -0.73
CA LEU A 50 -7.24 20.45 -0.84
C LEU A 50 -8.39 19.75 -1.58
N ILE A 51 -8.12 18.66 -2.31
CA ILE A 51 -9.12 17.87 -3.06
C ILE A 51 -9.55 16.62 -2.26
N ALA A 52 -9.14 16.50 -0.99
CA ALA A 52 -9.52 15.37 -0.15
C ALA A 52 -11.06 15.21 -0.11
N ARG A 53 -11.53 14.07 -0.62
CA ARG A 53 -12.96 13.69 -0.60
C ARG A 53 -13.42 13.27 0.79
N THR A 54 -12.51 13.19 1.75
CA THR A 54 -12.77 12.88 3.16
C THR A 54 -12.45 14.12 3.99
N PRO A 55 -13.43 14.69 4.71
CA PRO A 55 -13.26 15.97 5.41
C PRO A 55 -12.24 15.92 6.56
N HIS A 56 -11.93 14.74 7.09
CA HIS A 56 -10.92 14.52 8.13
C HIS A 56 -10.11 13.26 7.81
N PRO A 57 -9.10 13.35 6.93
CA PRO A 57 -8.21 12.22 6.68
C PRO A 57 -7.47 11.88 7.97
N VAL A 58 -7.53 10.62 8.39
CA VAL A 58 -6.75 10.12 9.53
C VAL A 58 -5.63 9.25 8.98
N PRO A 59 -4.36 9.68 9.05
CA PRO A 59 -3.26 8.83 8.63
C PRO A 59 -3.12 7.58 9.51
N GLY A 60 -2.79 6.44 8.90
CA GLY A 60 -2.42 5.21 9.62
C GLY A 60 -3.56 4.33 10.14
N ILE A 61 -4.82 4.57 9.71
CA ILE A 61 -5.98 3.74 10.11
C ILE A 61 -6.42 2.73 9.04
N VAL A 62 -5.67 2.61 7.94
CA VAL A 62 -6.02 1.69 6.86
C VAL A 62 -5.51 0.30 7.18
N ASP A 63 -6.39 -0.69 7.07
CA ASP A 63 -6.03 -2.10 7.01
C ASP A 63 -6.31 -2.59 5.58
N LEU A 64 -5.36 -3.31 4.99
CA LEU A 64 -5.39 -3.72 3.60
C LEU A 64 -4.91 -5.16 3.47
N CYS A 65 -5.79 -6.00 2.92
CA CYS A 65 -5.44 -7.34 2.46
C CYS A 65 -5.27 -7.30 0.93
N LEU A 66 -4.09 -7.67 0.45
CA LEU A 66 -3.76 -7.76 -0.98
C LEU A 66 -3.63 -9.22 -1.38
N VAL A 67 -4.20 -9.57 -2.54
CA VAL A 67 -4.07 -10.91 -3.13
C VAL A 67 -3.09 -10.83 -4.30
N GLY A 68 -1.87 -11.31 -4.08
CA GLY A 68 -0.81 -11.33 -5.09
C GLY A 68 -0.53 -12.73 -5.62
N ASP A 69 0.30 -12.80 -6.65
CA ASP A 69 0.83 -14.06 -7.18
C ASP A 69 1.94 -14.61 -6.26
N GLY A 70 2.18 -15.92 -6.37
CA GLY A 70 3.19 -16.63 -5.59
C GLY A 70 2.64 -17.25 -4.29
N THR A 71 3.55 -17.87 -3.56
CA THR A 71 3.27 -18.55 -2.29
C THR A 71 3.52 -17.63 -1.10
N ILE A 72 2.93 -17.97 0.03
CA ILE A 72 3.13 -17.20 1.27
C ILE A 72 4.60 -17.23 1.72
N ASP A 73 5.33 -18.31 1.44
CA ASP A 73 6.75 -18.43 1.80
C ASP A 73 7.63 -17.54 0.93
N GLU A 74 7.35 -17.43 -0.37
CA GLU A 74 8.04 -16.48 -1.27
C GLU A 74 7.80 -15.03 -0.83
N VAL A 75 6.57 -14.68 -0.43
CA VAL A 75 6.25 -13.35 0.11
C VAL A 75 7.02 -13.09 1.42
N ARG A 76 7.10 -14.09 2.31
CA ARG A 76 7.85 -13.96 3.57
C ARG A 76 9.35 -13.79 3.32
N GLU A 77 9.93 -14.55 2.40
CA GLU A 77 11.34 -14.44 2.04
C GLU A 77 11.64 -13.07 1.41
N HIS A 78 10.82 -12.62 0.47
CA HIS A 78 10.94 -11.29 -0.13
C HIS A 78 10.88 -10.19 0.94
N LEU A 79 9.88 -10.20 1.83
CA LEU A 79 9.76 -9.20 2.88
C LEU A 79 10.91 -9.26 3.89
N ALA A 80 11.41 -10.46 4.23
CA ALA A 80 12.58 -10.63 5.10
C ALA A 80 13.88 -10.13 4.45
N SER A 81 13.98 -10.19 3.12
CA SER A 81 15.11 -9.64 2.37
C SER A 81 15.13 -8.11 2.33
N ARG A 82 13.98 -7.45 2.59
CA ARG A 82 13.89 -5.99 2.69
C ARG A 82 14.23 -5.57 4.12
N ALA A 83 15.11 -4.58 4.27
CA ALA A 83 15.48 -4.02 5.56
C ALA A 83 14.36 -3.13 6.14
N LEU A 84 13.26 -3.73 6.57
CA LEU A 84 12.10 -3.01 7.07
C LEU A 84 12.37 -2.44 8.47
N PRO A 85 12.03 -1.15 8.73
CA PRO A 85 12.18 -0.57 10.05
C PRO A 85 11.22 -1.24 11.05
N VAL A 86 11.72 -1.54 12.25
CA VAL A 86 10.93 -2.10 13.35
C VAL A 86 9.94 -1.06 13.93
N PRO A 87 8.72 -1.45 14.34
CA PRO A 87 8.19 -2.81 14.45
C PRO A 87 7.26 -3.14 13.26
N PHE A 88 7.82 -3.56 12.13
CA PHE A 88 7.02 -4.21 11.10
C PHE A 88 6.85 -5.69 11.46
N THR A 89 5.66 -6.05 11.94
CA THR A 89 5.27 -7.46 12.10
C THR A 89 4.55 -7.90 10.83
N VAL A 90 5.19 -8.74 10.02
CA VAL A 90 4.55 -9.36 8.86
C VAL A 90 3.66 -10.51 9.32
N MET A 91 2.36 -10.32 9.24
CA MET A 91 1.40 -11.41 9.31
C MET A 91 1.04 -11.81 7.87
N ALA A 92 1.74 -12.80 7.35
CA ALA A 92 1.44 -13.39 6.05
C ALA A 92 0.55 -14.63 6.29
N GLY A 93 -0.69 -14.61 5.82
CA GLY A 93 -1.64 -15.72 5.92
C GLY A 93 -2.17 -16.13 4.55
N VAL A 94 -2.47 -17.42 4.39
CA VAL A 94 -3.19 -17.92 3.20
C VAL A 94 -4.69 -17.70 3.46
N GLN A 95 -5.36 -16.98 2.57
CA GLN A 95 -6.82 -16.94 2.56
C GLN A 95 -7.31 -17.98 1.56
N GLU A 96 -7.84 -19.11 2.06
CA GLU A 96 -8.48 -20.10 1.20
C GLU A 96 -9.73 -19.48 0.58
N SER A 97 -9.81 -19.48 -0.75
CA SER A 97 -11.02 -19.09 -1.46
C SER A 97 -12.10 -20.11 -1.15
N HIS A 98 -13.08 -19.74 -0.33
CA HIS A 98 -14.33 -20.48 -0.25
C HIS A 98 -15.05 -20.33 -1.59
N GLU A 99 -14.97 -21.35 -2.44
CA GLU A 99 -15.91 -21.56 -3.54
C GLU A 99 -17.31 -21.72 -2.92
N THR A 100 -18.13 -20.67 -3.00
CA THR A 100 -19.58 -20.84 -2.87
C THR A 100 -20.06 -21.52 -4.14
N SER A 101 -20.30 -22.82 -4.04
CA SER A 101 -21.03 -23.62 -5.03
C SER A 101 -22.47 -23.15 -5.21
#